data_AF-A0A661ILS6-F1
#
_entry.id   AF-A0A661ILS6-F1
#
_cell.length_a   1.000
_cell.length_b   1.000
_cell.length_c   1.000
_cell.angle_alpha   90.00
_cell.angle_beta   90.00
_cell.angle_gamma   90.00
#
_symmetry.space_group_name_H-M   'P 1'
#
loop_
_entity.id
_entity.type
_entity.pdbx_description
1 polymer ?
#
loop_
_entity_poly.entity_id
_entity_poly.type
_entity_poly.pdbx_seq_one_letter_code
_entity_poly.pdbx_strand_id
1 'polypeptide(L)'
;HWQATARVAHFMVKEYREEERGPFLLHLDEGLDLEFALGKLTFLASRLLQKGYAVGVELPHLFIPPSWGEGQRRRILEALALYE
;
A
#
# COMPACT_ATOMS: atom_id res chain seq x y z
N HIS A 1 9.98 -17.71 23.30
CA HIS A 1 9.16 -16.63 23.89
C HIS A 1 9.13 -15.47 22.90
N TRP A 2 7.96 -14.85 22.76
CA TRP A 2 7.36 -14.29 21.54
C TRP A 2 7.10 -12.78 21.68
N GLN A 3 8.05 -11.98 22.16
CA GLN A 3 7.75 -10.59 22.53
C GLN A 3 8.85 -9.60 22.15
N ALA A 4 8.74 -9.00 20.97
CA ALA A 4 9.42 -7.73 20.68
C ALA A 4 8.83 -6.88 19.52
N THR A 5 7.68 -7.23 18.91
CA THR A 5 7.10 -6.43 17.80
C THR A 5 6.19 -5.30 18.30
N ALA A 6 6.67 -4.55 19.29
CA ALA A 6 5.98 -3.35 19.75
C ALA A 6 7.02 -2.30 20.12
N ARG A 7 7.40 -1.46 19.15
CA ARG A 7 7.90 -0.08 19.29
C ARG A 7 8.63 0.33 17.99
N VAL A 8 7.88 0.91 17.05
CA VAL A 8 8.20 1.92 16.01
C VAL A 8 7.10 1.68 14.95
N ALA A 9 6.03 2.45 14.78
CA ALA A 9 5.97 3.89 14.63
C ALA A 9 4.61 4.41 15.11
N HIS A 10 4.67 5.40 15.99
CA HIS A 10 3.54 6.23 16.39
C HIS A 10 3.55 7.48 15.48
N PHE A 11 2.36 7.98 15.12
CA PHE A 11 2.05 9.24 14.39
C PHE A 11 2.32 9.20 12.87
N MET A 12 1.38 9.54 11.97
CA MET A 12 0.59 10.77 11.96
C MET A 12 -0.61 10.61 10.99
N VAL A 13 -1.84 10.64 11.50
CA VAL A 13 -3.04 10.83 10.67
C VAL A 13 -2.96 12.25 10.12
N LYS A 14 -2.70 12.38 8.82
CA LYS A 14 -2.70 13.68 8.15
C LYS A 14 -3.99 13.77 7.35
N GLU A 15 -4.98 14.40 7.97
CA GLU A 15 -6.22 14.82 7.31
C GLU A 15 -5.85 15.71 6.11
N TYR A 16 -6.19 15.25 4.90
CA TYR A 16 -6.12 16.07 3.70
C TYR A 16 -7.53 16.19 3.13
N ARG A 17 -8.13 17.35 3.39
CA ARG A 17 -9.36 17.83 2.76
C ARG A 17 -9.00 18.63 1.51
N GLU A 18 -9.37 18.09 0.36
CA GLU A 18 -10.10 18.77 -0.72
C GLU A 18 -11.10 17.71 -1.23
N GLU A 19 -12.25 18.10 -1.76
CA GLU A 19 -13.51 17.31 -1.89
C GLU A 19 -13.49 16.04 -2.78
N GLU A 20 -12.37 15.34 -2.90
CA GLU A 20 -12.10 14.36 -3.94
C GLU A 20 -11.84 12.97 -3.34
N ARG A 21 -12.69 11.99 -3.67
CA ARG A 21 -12.45 10.54 -3.61
C ARG A 21 -11.22 10.11 -2.77
N GLY A 22 -11.45 9.84 -1.47
CA GLY A 22 -10.39 9.59 -0.49
C GLY A 22 -9.33 8.54 -0.89
N PRO A 23 -8.11 8.64 -0.33
CA PRO A 23 -6.99 7.78 -0.70
C PRO A 23 -7.22 6.32 -0.26
N PHE A 24 -6.73 5.39 -1.07
CA PHE A 24 -6.67 3.97 -0.72
C PHE A 24 -5.31 3.63 -0.12
N LEU A 25 -5.30 2.97 1.04
CA LEU A 25 -4.13 2.28 1.55
C LEU A 25 -4.37 0.78 1.40
N LEU A 26 -3.52 0.11 0.62
CA LEU A 26 -3.62 -1.34 0.40
C LEU A 26 -2.67 -2.07 1.33
N HIS A 27 -3.10 -3.21 1.85
CA HIS A 27 -2.33 -4.06 2.76
C HIS A 27 -2.24 -5.48 2.20
N LEU A 28 -1.20 -6.20 2.59
CA LEU A 28 -1.07 -7.63 2.31
C LEU A 28 -2.13 -8.41 3.10
N ASP A 29 -2.81 -9.33 2.42
CA ASP A 29 -3.77 -10.23 3.03
C ASP A 29 -3.04 -11.51 3.49
N GLU A 30 -2.73 -11.57 4.78
CA GLU A 30 -1.97 -12.69 5.38
C GLU A 30 -2.75 -14.02 5.40
N GLY A 31 -4.04 -14.01 5.09
CA GLY A 31 -4.87 -15.21 5.00
C GLY A 31 -4.83 -15.92 3.64
N LEU A 32 -4.17 -15.31 2.65
CA LEU A 32 -4.06 -15.84 1.29
C LEU A 32 -2.65 -16.37 1.02
N ASP A 33 -2.55 -17.25 0.02
CA ASP A 33 -1.25 -17.57 -0.57
C ASP A 33 -0.54 -16.29 -1.03
N LEU A 34 0.78 -16.22 -0.78
CA LEU A 34 1.55 -15.00 -0.97
C LEU A 34 1.51 -14.50 -2.42
N GLU A 35 1.69 -15.41 -3.38
CA GLU A 35 1.67 -15.06 -4.81
C GLU A 35 0.29 -14.51 -5.19
N PHE A 36 -0.77 -15.14 -4.71
CA PHE A 36 -2.13 -14.69 -4.93
C PHE A 36 -2.41 -13.32 -4.29
N ALA A 37 -1.94 -13.09 -3.06
CA ALA A 37 -2.08 -11.82 -2.35
C ALA A 37 -1.36 -10.68 -3.08
N LEU A 38 -0.12 -10.92 -3.53
CA LEU A 38 0.67 -9.96 -4.31
C LEU A 38 0.05 -9.67 -5.68
N GLY A 39 -0.50 -10.69 -6.35
CA GLY A 39 -1.25 -10.53 -7.60
C GLY A 39 -2.49 -9.65 -7.42
N LYS A 40 -3.24 -9.86 -6.34
CA LYS A 40 -4.42 -9.05 -6.00
C LYS A 40 -4.04 -7.59 -5.68
N LEU A 41 -2.98 -7.37 -4.91
CA LEU A 41 -2.43 -6.04 -4.61
C LEU A 41 -2.02 -5.29 -5.87
N THR A 42 -1.28 -5.97 -6.76
CA THR A 42 -0.83 -5.44 -8.05
C THR A 42 -2.01 -4.99 -8.91
N PHE A 43 -3.03 -5.84 -9.00
CA PHE A 43 -4.26 -5.55 -9.74
C PHE A 43 -4.99 -4.33 -9.15
N LEU A 44 -5.22 -4.31 -7.83
CA LEU A 44 -5.92 -3.23 -7.15
C LEU A 44 -5.19 -1.89 -7.27
N ALA A 45 -3.88 -1.86 -7.02
CA ALA A 45 -3.09 -0.65 -7.12
C ALA A 45 -3.14 -0.04 -8.52
N SER A 46 -2.94 -0.88 -9.55
CA SER A 46 -3.03 -0.44 -10.95
C SER A 46 -4.42 0.08 -11.29
N ARG A 47 -5.47 -0.65 -10.89
CA ARG A 47 -6.87 -0.30 -11.20
C ARG A 47 -7.31 0.99 -10.53
N LEU A 48 -6.90 1.23 -9.29
CA LEU A 48 -7.25 2.43 -8.52
C LEU A 48 -6.50 3.66 -9.03
N LEU A 49 -5.20 3.55 -9.30
CA LEU A 49 -4.41 4.63 -9.91
C LEU A 49 -4.93 4.99 -11.30
N GLN A 50 -5.31 4.00 -12.13
CA GLN A 50 -5.95 4.24 -13.43
C GLN A 50 -7.27 5.00 -13.32
N LYS A 51 -8.00 4.84 -12.21
CA LYS A 51 -9.26 5.55 -11.93
C LYS A 51 -9.04 6.93 -11.31
N GLY A 52 -7.79 7.36 -11.14
CA GLY A 52 -7.44 8.67 -10.58
C GLY A 52 -7.43 8.73 -9.05
N TYR A 53 -7.50 7.59 -8.35
CA TYR A 53 -7.39 7.60 -6.89
C TYR A 53 -5.94 7.70 -6.44
N ALA A 54 -5.71 8.35 -5.30
CA ALA A 54 -4.45 8.19 -4.57
C ALA A 54 -4.37 6.78 -4.01
N VAL A 55 -3.23 6.11 -4.20
CA VAL A 55 -3.01 4.75 -3.69
C VAL A 55 -1.67 4.69 -2.97
N GLY A 56 -1.70 4.18 -1.75
CA GLY A 56 -0.53 3.78 -0.96
C GLY A 56 -0.53 2.28 -0.73
N VAL A 57 0.59 1.76 -0.27
CA VAL A 57 0.76 0.36 0.09
C VAL A 57 1.50 0.25 1.41
N GLU A 58 0.99 -0.58 2.31
CA GLU A 58 1.66 -1.00 3.53
C GLU A 58 1.91 -2.51 3.49
N LEU A 59 3.19 -2.87 3.53
CA LEU A 59 3.70 -4.22 3.65
C LEU A 59 4.43 -4.33 5.00
N PRO A 60 4.67 -5.54 5.53
CA PRO A 60 5.29 -5.74 6.85
C PRO A 60 6.60 -4.96 7.10
N HIS A 61 7.39 -4.68 6.07
CA HIS A 61 8.67 -3.97 6.17
C HIS A 61 8.77 -2.73 5.29
N LEU A 62 7.67 -2.31 4.67
CA LEU A 62 7.68 -1.21 3.72
C LEU A 62 6.37 -0.44 3.75
N PHE A 63 6.48 0.88 3.83
CA PHE A 63 5.36 1.79 3.71
C PHE A 63 5.57 2.75 2.53
N ILE A 64 4.61 2.76 1.62
CA ILE A 64 4.52 3.72 0.51
C ILE A 64 3.29 4.59 0.76
N PRO A 65 3.44 5.90 1.04
CA PRO A 65 2.30 6.77 1.31
C PRO A 65 1.43 6.93 0.06
N PRO A 66 0.12 7.16 0.22
CA PRO A 66 -0.77 7.40 -0.91
C PRO A 66 -0.32 8.58 -1.77
N SER A 67 -0.27 8.36 -3.08
CA SER A 67 0.00 9.38 -4.10
C SER A 67 -0.66 8.97 -5.42
N TRP A 68 -0.52 9.79 -6.45
CA TRP A 68 -1.17 9.61 -7.75
C TRP A 68 -0.18 9.36 -8.88
N GLY A 69 -0.73 8.94 -10.02
CA GLY A 69 -0.02 8.95 -11.30
C GLY A 69 0.94 7.78 -11.52
N GLU A 70 1.62 7.81 -12.66
CA GLU A 70 2.43 6.69 -13.14
C GLU A 70 3.70 6.47 -12.31
N GLY A 71 4.29 7.54 -11.76
CA GLY A 71 5.43 7.43 -10.86
C GLY A 71 5.08 6.63 -9.60
N GLN A 72 3.89 6.88 -9.04
CA GLN A 72 3.40 6.11 -7.90
C GLN A 72 3.13 4.66 -8.29
N ARG A 73 2.51 4.44 -9.46
CA ARG A 73 2.27 3.08 -9.98
C ARG A 73 3.56 2.28 -10.05
N ARG A 74 4.60 2.84 -10.69
CA ARG A 74 5.89 2.19 -10.83
C ARG A 74 6.51 1.84 -9.48
N ARG A 75 6.53 2.79 -8.55
CA ARG A 75 7.08 2.59 -7.20
C ARG A 75 6.39 1.46 -6.45
N ILE A 76 5.06 1.37 -6.53
CA ILE A 76 4.29 0.29 -5.91
C ILE A 76 4.61 -1.05 -6.58
N LEU A 77 4.65 -1.11 -7.91
CA LEU A 77 4.91 -2.37 -8.62
C LEU A 77 6.32 -2.90 -8.38
N GLU A 78 7.32 -2.02 -8.32
CA GLU A 78 8.70 -2.37 -7.96
C GLU A 78 8.75 -2.96 -6.54
N ALA A 79 8.07 -2.32 -5.58
CA ALA A 79 7.99 -2.82 -4.22
C ALA A 79 7.32 -4.19 -4.10
N LEU A 80 6.24 -4.42 -4.85
CA LEU A 80 5.55 -5.72 -4.85
C LEU A 80 6.38 -6.81 -5.56
N ALA A 81 7.17 -6.45 -6.58
CA ALA A 81 8.02 -7.40 -7.30
C ALA A 81 9.28 -7.81 -6.52
N LEU A 82 9.74 -6.96 -5.59
CA LEU A 82 10.90 -7.22 -4.74
C LEU A 82 10.52 -7.79 -3.36
N TYR A 83 9.24 -8.13 -3.16
CA TYR A 83 8.77 -8.67 -1.89
C TYR A 83 9.09 -10.16 -1.77
N GLU A 84 9.77 -10.55 -0.67
CA GLU A 84 10.20 -11.92 -0.33
C GLU A 84 9.60 -12.39 1.00
#